data_AF-A0A518DNQ9-F1
#
_entry.id   AF-A0A518DNQ9-F1
#
_cell.length_a   1.000
_cell.length_b   1.000
_cell.length_c   1.000
_cell.angle_alpha   90.00
_cell.angle_beta   90.00
_cell.angle_gamma   90.00
#
_symmetry.space_group_name_H-M   'P 1'
#
loop_
_entity.id
_entity.type
_entity.pdbx_description
1 polymer ?
#
loop_
_entity_poly.entity_id
_entity_poly.type
_entity_poly.pdbx_seq_one_letter_code
_entity_poly.pdbx_strand_id
1 'polypeptide(L)'
;MSDKNSTEKDQEWGLCKACKWWQIEPDAAIEDLTVGFCIDEKILPFQLRISGLGGCNRFMPGKPARAAGSSEKPPAAEPVR
;
A
#
# COMPACT_ATOMS: atom_id res chain seq x y z
N MET A 1 24.54 -7.81 30.55
CA MET A 1 23.42 -8.70 30.23
C MET A 1 22.15 -7.89 30.36
N SER A 2 21.56 -7.49 29.23
CA SER A 2 20.21 -6.95 29.18
C SER A 2 19.59 -7.47 27.89
N ASP A 3 18.46 -8.11 28.05
CA ASP A 3 17.86 -9.07 27.13
C ASP A 3 17.38 -8.40 25.84
N LYS A 4 17.98 -8.79 24.71
CA LYS A 4 17.41 -8.56 23.37
C LYS A 4 16.36 -9.65 23.13
N ASN A 5 15.15 -9.43 23.62
CA ASN A 5 14.02 -10.30 23.31
C ASN A 5 12.99 -9.55 22.47
N SER A 6 13.11 -9.70 21.15
CA SER A 6 12.01 -9.98 20.20
C SER A 6 12.45 -9.49 18.82
N THR A 7 12.53 -10.41 17.88
CA THR A 7 12.68 -10.16 16.44
C THR A 7 11.53 -9.30 15.92
N GLU A 8 11.62 -7.99 16.07
CA GLU A 8 11.01 -7.08 15.09
C GLU A 8 11.77 -7.33 13.80
N LYS A 9 11.15 -8.03 12.84
CA LYS A 9 11.63 -7.96 11.47
C LYS A 9 11.61 -6.47 11.14
N ASP A 10 12.78 -5.87 10.91
CA ASP A 10 12.88 -4.53 10.34
C ASP A 10 11.90 -4.49 9.17
N GLN A 11 10.79 -3.77 9.33
CA GLN A 11 9.79 -3.72 8.26
C GLN A 11 10.44 -2.91 7.15
N GLU A 12 10.88 -3.62 6.11
CA GLU A 12 11.59 -3.01 4.99
C GLU A 12 10.74 -1.89 4.41
N TRP A 13 11.31 -0.69 4.29
CA TRP A 13 10.67 0.40 3.57
C TRP A 13 10.62 0.05 2.08
N GLY A 14 9.48 0.29 1.42
CA GLY A 14 9.36 0.07 0.00
C GLY A 14 8.28 0.91 -0.68
N LEU A 15 8.35 0.96 -2.01
CA LEU A 15 7.51 1.79 -2.86
C LEU A 15 6.13 1.18 -3.11
N CYS A 16 5.11 2.02 -3.19
CA CYS A 16 3.73 1.63 -3.48
C CYS A 16 3.61 0.87 -4.80
N LYS A 17 4.34 1.27 -5.85
CA LYS A 17 4.33 0.57 -7.15
C LYS A 17 4.81 -0.89 -7.10
N ALA A 18 5.53 -1.27 -6.04
CA ALA A 18 5.99 -2.64 -5.80
C ALA A 18 5.24 -3.32 -4.63
N CYS A 19 4.25 -2.65 -4.05
CA CYS A 19 3.52 -3.12 -2.88
C CYS A 19 2.22 -3.80 -3.30
N LYS A 20 1.94 -5.01 -2.80
CA LYS A 20 0.68 -5.70 -3.12
C LYS A 20 -0.56 -5.03 -2.52
N TRP A 21 -0.38 -4.15 -1.52
CA TRP A 21 -1.44 -3.38 -0.87
C TRP A 21 -1.73 -2.05 -1.54
N TRP A 22 -1.02 -1.70 -2.61
CA TRP A 22 -1.37 -0.56 -3.41
C TRP A 22 -2.43 -0.96 -4.43
N GLN A 23 -3.62 -0.41 -4.30
CA GLN A 23 -4.75 -0.67 -5.18
C GLN A 23 -4.86 0.45 -6.21
N ILE A 24 -4.91 0.12 -7.49
CA ILE A 24 -5.07 1.08 -8.59
C ILE A 24 -6.19 0.63 -9.52
N GLU A 25 -6.61 1.51 -10.45
CA GLU A 25 -7.65 1.16 -11.43
C GLU A 25 -7.29 -0.12 -12.19
N PRO A 26 -8.28 -0.91 -12.67
CA PRO A 26 -8.05 -2.19 -13.35
C PRO A 26 -7.02 -2.09 -14.47
N ASP A 27 -7.11 -1.02 -15.28
CA ASP A 27 -6.31 -0.84 -16.50
C ASP A 27 -5.17 0.18 -16.32
N ALA A 28 -4.96 0.71 -15.11
CA ALA A 28 -3.90 1.70 -14.87
C ALA A 28 -2.50 1.09 -15.03
N ALA A 29 -1.56 1.87 -15.59
CA ALA A 29 -0.15 1.48 -15.62
C ALA A 29 0.45 1.49 -14.20
N ILE A 30 1.39 0.58 -13.93
CA ILE A 30 2.16 0.57 -12.67
C ILE A 30 3.33 1.55 -12.85
N GLU A 31 3.09 2.82 -12.54
CA GLU A 31 4.05 3.90 -12.76
C GLU A 31 4.16 4.81 -11.54
N ASP A 32 5.20 5.63 -11.55
CA ASP A 32 5.58 6.55 -10.47
C ASP A 32 4.48 7.56 -10.12
N LEU A 33 3.75 8.03 -11.14
CA LEU A 33 2.72 9.04 -11.02
C LEU A 33 1.29 8.48 -11.07
N THR A 34 1.12 7.20 -11.36
CA THR A 34 -0.17 6.55 -11.16
C THR A 34 -0.56 6.74 -9.71
N VAL A 35 -1.81 7.13 -9.49
CA VAL A 35 -2.36 7.31 -8.15
C VAL A 35 -3.26 6.13 -7.84
N GLY A 36 -3.15 5.66 -6.61
CA GLY A 36 -3.99 4.59 -6.10
C GLY A 36 -4.32 4.81 -4.64
N PHE A 37 -4.79 3.73 -4.04
CA PHE A 37 -5.28 3.70 -2.69
C PHE A 37 -4.57 2.60 -1.89
N CYS A 38 -4.14 2.90 -0.66
CA CYS A 38 -3.53 1.89 0.20
C CYS A 38 -4.60 1.10 0.94
N ILE A 39 -4.63 -0.22 0.73
CA ILE A 39 -5.60 -1.14 1.33
C ILE A 39 -5.02 -2.02 2.45
N ASP A 40 -3.83 -1.66 2.96
CA ASP A 40 -3.33 -2.26 4.20
C ASP A 40 -4.33 -1.98 5.33
N GLU A 41 -4.70 -3.00 6.09
CA GLU A 41 -5.72 -2.93 7.16
C GLU A 41 -5.53 -1.78 8.15
N LYS A 42 -4.28 -1.39 8.43
CA LYS A 42 -3.95 -0.34 9.41
C LYS A 42 -3.97 1.04 8.79
N ILE A 43 -3.89 1.14 7.46
CA ILE A 43 -3.86 2.39 6.70
C ILE A 43 -5.21 2.71 6.07
N LEU A 44 -5.99 1.70 5.67
CA LEU A 44 -7.30 1.83 5.05
C LEU A 44 -8.26 2.81 5.77
N PRO A 45 -8.34 2.86 7.12
CA PRO A 45 -9.22 3.82 7.81
C PRO A 45 -8.93 5.29 7.50
N PHE A 46 -7.71 5.62 7.04
CA PHE A 46 -7.32 6.98 6.68
C PHE A 46 -7.68 7.37 5.25
N GLN A 47 -8.19 6.44 4.44
CA GLN A 47 -8.48 6.67 3.02
C GLN A 47 -7.31 7.31 2.24
N LEU A 48 -6.08 6.90 2.58
CA LEU A 48 -4.83 7.38 2.00
C LEU A 48 -4.71 7.11 0.49
N ARG A 49 -4.89 8.17 -0.29
CA ARG A 49 -4.55 8.23 -1.71
C ARG A 49 -3.05 8.54 -1.89
N ILE A 50 -2.34 7.71 -2.66
CA ILE A 50 -0.88 7.76 -2.78
C ILE A 50 -0.42 7.34 -4.18
N SER A 51 0.63 7.98 -4.69
CA SER A 51 1.22 7.64 -5.99
C SER A 51 2.21 6.48 -5.90
N GLY A 52 2.63 5.94 -7.05
CA GLY A 52 3.61 4.86 -7.13
C GLY A 52 4.98 5.18 -6.49
N LEU A 53 5.37 6.47 -6.47
CA LEU A 53 6.57 6.97 -5.79
C LEU A 53 6.45 7.08 -4.26
N GLY A 54 5.23 7.02 -3.72
CA GLY A 54 5.02 6.93 -2.28
C GLY A 54 5.57 5.62 -1.73
N GLY A 55 5.83 5.56 -0.43
CA GLY A 55 6.35 4.37 0.22
C GLY A 55 6.22 4.42 1.74
N CYS A 56 6.28 3.26 2.39
CA CYS A 56 6.18 3.16 3.84
C CYS A 56 6.83 1.87 4.38
N ASN A 57 7.00 1.79 5.71
CA ASN A 57 7.49 0.60 6.44
C ASN A 57 6.35 -0.40 6.73
N ARG A 58 5.25 -0.38 5.97
CA ARG A 58 4.25 -1.47 5.94
C ARG A 58 4.24 -2.14 4.58
N PHE A 59 5.30 -1.90 3.81
CA PHE A 59 5.50 -2.44 2.49
C PHE A 59 5.46 -3.96 2.54
N MET A 60 4.69 -4.54 1.62
CA MET A 60 4.72 -5.97 1.38
C MET A 60 4.91 -6.19 -0.12
N PRO A 61 6.02 -6.80 -0.55
CA PRO A 61 6.32 -6.94 -1.96
C PRO A 61 5.23 -7.76 -2.66
N GLY A 62 4.86 -7.34 -3.86
CA GLY A 62 3.99 -8.08 -4.75
C GLY A 62 3.26 -7.20 -5.75
N LYS A 63 2.42 -7.84 -6.57
CA LYS A 63 1.68 -7.13 -7.62
C LYS A 63 0.61 -6.22 -6.98
N PRO A 64 0.55 -4.93 -7.35
CA PRO A 64 -0.52 -4.03 -6.93
C PRO A 64 -1.91 -4.62 -7.13
N ALA A 65 -2.77 -4.46 -6.14
CA ALA A 65 -4.18 -4.81 -6.20
C ALA A 65 -4.92 -3.94 -7.22
N ARG A 66 -6.09 -4.40 -7.66
CA ARG A 66 -6.88 -3.76 -8.70
C ARG A 66 -8.34 -3.69 -8.32
N ALA A 67 -8.93 -2.50 -8.38
CA ALA A 67 -10.37 -2.30 -8.24
C ALA A 67 -10.79 -1.01 -8.96
N ALA A 68 -12.02 -1.00 -9.47
CA ALA A 68 -12.60 0.22 -10.02
C ALA A 68 -12.80 1.26 -8.90
N GLY A 69 -12.45 2.51 -9.17
CA GLY A 69 -12.62 3.61 -8.23
C GLY A 69 -11.46 3.82 -7.26
N SER A 70 -10.37 3.07 -7.39
CA SER A 70 -9.17 3.26 -6.56
C SER A 70 -8.47 4.61 -6.78
N SER A 71 -8.79 5.33 -7.86
CA SER A 71 -8.33 6.70 -8.14
C SER A 71 -9.35 7.78 -7.81
N GLU A 72 -10.57 7.42 -7.38
CA GLU A 72 -11.65 8.36 -7.08
C GLU A 72 -11.39 9.21 -5.82
N LYS A 73 -12.26 10.20 -5.61
CA LYS A 73 -12.21 11.11 -4.45
C LYS A 73 -13.57 11.10 -3.73
N PRO A 74 -13.67 10.58 -2.49
CA PRO A 74 -12.68 9.73 -1.82
C PRO A 74 -12.57 8.35 -2.49
N PRO A 75 -11.45 7.64 -2.35
CA PRO A 75 -11.34 6.27 -2.84
C PRO A 75 -12.21 5.33 -2.00
N ALA A 76 -12.91 4.40 -2.65
CA ALA A 76 -13.70 3.35 -1.99
C ALA A 76 -12.97 2.00 -2.09
N ALA A 77 -12.71 1.35 -0.95
CA ALA A 77 -12.26 -0.04 -0.95
C ALA A 77 -12.73 -0.78 0.31
N GLU A 78 -12.86 -2.10 0.17
CA GLU A 78 -13.13 -2.99 1.28
C GLU A 78 -11.83 -3.37 2.03
N PRO A 79 -11.89 -3.55 3.36
CA PRO A 79 -10.76 -4.08 4.13
C PRO A 79 -10.32 -5.46 3.69
N VAL A 80 -9.02 -5.62 3.49
CA VAL A 80 -8.38 -6.93 3.29
C VAL A 80 -7.92 -7.47 4.65
N ARG A 81 -8.28 -8.71 4.96
CA ARG A 81 -7.82 -9.45 6.15
C ARG A 81 -6.73 -10.46 5.79
#